data_AF-A0A1C5D971-F1
#
_entry.id   AF-A0A1C5D971-F1
#
_cell.length_a   1.000
_cell.length_b   1.000
_cell.length_c   1.000
_cell.angle_alpha   90.00
_cell.angle_beta   90.00
_cell.angle_gamma   90.00
#
_symmetry.space_group_name_H-M   'P 1'
#
loop_
_entity.id
_entity.type
_entity.pdbx_description
1 polymer ?
#
loop_
_entity_poly.entity_id
_entity_poly.type
_entity_poly.pdbx_seq_one_letter_code
_entity_poly.pdbx_strand_id
1 'polypeptide(L)' 'MIRDDILGSLPVHTALPALERALDGHGCAVLCAPPGTGKTTLVPLALAGLLGDGPVRRVVVAEPRRIAARAAARR' A
#
# COMPACT_ATOMS: atom_id res chain seq x y z
N MET A 1 -11.35 12.96 -3.11
CA MET A 1 -10.25 13.59 -2.35
C MET A 1 -9.71 12.54 -1.41
N ILE A 2 -8.48 12.08 -1.64
CA ILE A 2 -7.82 11.15 -0.73
C ILE A 2 -7.55 11.91 0.58
N ARG A 3 -7.87 11.30 1.72
CA ARG A 3 -7.65 11.90 3.04
C ARG A 3 -6.27 11.48 3.54
N ASP A 4 -5.24 12.21 3.09
CA ASP A 4 -3.83 11.88 3.35
C ASP A 4 -3.49 11.88 4.85
N ASP A 5 -4.17 12.70 5.64
CA ASP A 5 -4.09 12.73 7.11
C ASP A 5 -4.49 11.39 7.74
N ILE A 6 -5.61 10.80 7.28
CA ILE A 6 -6.07 9.49 7.76
C ILE A 6 -5.13 8.40 7.26
N LEU A 7 -4.68 8.46 6.01
CA LEU A 7 -3.79 7.46 5.44
C LEU A 7 -2.42 7.43 6.14
N GLY A 8 -1.84 8.59 6.45
CA GLY A 8 -0.61 8.70 7.21
C GLY A 8 -0.71 8.17 8.64
N SER A 9 -1.93 8.11 9.21
CA SER A 9 -2.17 7.57 10.56
C SER A 9 -2.27 6.04 10.62
N LEU A 10 -2.33 5.35 9.47
CA LEU A 10 -2.46 3.89 9.45
C LEU A 10 -1.18 3.23 9.99
N PRO A 11 -1.28 2.19 10.86
CA PRO A 11 -0.10 1.57 11.47
C PRO A 11 0.97 1.08 10.48
N VAL A 12 0.55 0.61 9.30
CA VAL A 12 1.46 0.13 8.25
C VAL A 12 2.32 1.23 7.64
N HIS A 13 1.99 2.51 7.82
CA HIS A 13 2.76 3.65 7.29
C HIS A 13 4.24 3.58 7.69
N THR A 14 4.50 3.17 8.93
CA THR A 14 5.86 3.02 9.47
C THR A 14 6.73 2.02 8.70
N ALA A 15 6.13 1.09 7.95
CA ALA A 15 6.85 0.11 7.15
C ALA A 15 7.20 0.59 5.73
N LEU A 16 6.61 1.68 5.23
CA LEU A 16 6.80 2.15 3.85
C LEU A 16 8.26 2.46 3.51
N PRO A 17 9.05 3.18 4.34
CA PRO A 17 10.44 3.50 3.99
C PRO A 17 11.36 2.26 3.93
N ALA A 18 11.06 1.21 4.69
CA ALA A 18 11.79 -0.05 4.60
C ALA A 18 11.35 -0.86 3.38
N LEU A 19 10.06 -0.84 3.05
CA LEU A 19 9.50 -1.51 1.89
C LEU A 19 10.06 -0.93 0.58
N GLU A 20 10.07 0.40 0.44
CA GLU A 20 10.59 1.09 -0.74
C GLU A 20 12.07 0.75 -0.98
N ARG A 21 12.90 0.86 0.06
CA ARG A 21 14.32 0.48 -0.04
C ARG A 21 14.53 -0.97 -0.47
N ALA A 22 13.71 -1.91 0.04
CA ALA A 22 13.80 -3.31 -0.34
C ALA A 22 13.39 -3.53 -1.80
N LEU A 23 12.36 -2.82 -2.28
CA LEU A 23 11.92 -2.90 -3.67
C LEU A 23 12.91 -2.24 -4.63
N ASP A 24 13.48 -1.09 -4.28
CA ASP A 24 14.48 -0.40 -5.11
C ASP A 24 15.79 -1.18 -5.20
N GLY A 25 16.20 -1.85 -4.10
CA GLY A 25 17.44 -2.63 -4.06
C GLY A 25 17.31 -4.04 -4.65
N HIS A 26 16.27 -4.79 -4.24
CA HIS A 26 16.13 -6.22 -4.56
C HIS A 26 15.01 -6.54 -5.55
N GLY A 27 14.13 -5.57 -5.85
CA GLY A 27 12.97 -5.77 -6.72
C GLY A 27 11.82 -6.56 -6.05
N CYS A 28 11.98 -7.03 -4.82
CA CYS A 28 10.97 -7.80 -4.10
C CYS A 28 11.05 -7.56 -2.58
N ALA A 29 9.92 -7.74 -1.90
CA ALA A 29 9.83 -7.58 -0.45
C ALA A 29 8.68 -8.40 0.13
N VAL A 30 8.81 -8.80 1.38
CA VAL A 30 7.73 -9.42 2.17
C VAL A 30 7.33 -8.47 3.27
N LEU A 31 6.08 -8.02 3.24
CA LEU A 31 5.52 -7.16 4.27
C LEU A 31 4.63 -7.97 5.21
N CYS A 32 5.11 -8.18 6.44
CA CYS A 32 4.33 -8.76 7.53
C CYS A 32 3.73 -7.66 8.40
N ALA A 33 2.41 -7.62 8.50
CA ALA A 33 1.71 -6.70 9.38
C ALA A 33 0.46 -7.39 9.97
N PRO A 34 0.09 -7.12 11.24
CA PRO A 34 -1.16 -7.61 11.81
C PRO A 34 -2.39 -7.26 10.96
N PRO A 35 -3.48 -8.04 11.06
CA PRO A 35 -4.76 -7.68 10.44
C PRO A 35 -5.23 -6.29 10.89
N GLY A 36 -5.86 -5.53 10.00
CA GLY A 36 -6.42 -4.20 10.31
C GLY A 36 -5.42 -3.03 10.28
N THR A 37 -4.12 -3.28 10.08
CA THR A 37 -3.07 -2.24 10.02
C THR A 37 -3.10 -1.33 8.80
N GLY A 38 -3.98 -1.61 7.84
CA GLY A 38 -4.10 -0.83 6.60
C GLY A 38 -3.23 -1.31 5.45
N LYS A 39 -2.57 -2.48 5.53
CA LYS A 39 -1.66 -2.98 4.48
C LYS A 39 -2.27 -3.05 3.06
N THR A 40 -3.54 -3.44 2.94
CA THR A 40 -4.25 -3.56 1.65
C THR A 40 -4.85 -2.21 1.21
N THR A 41 -4.83 -1.19 2.07
CA THR A 41 -5.34 0.15 1.80
C THR A 41 -4.21 1.11 1.43
N LEU A 42 -3.17 1.23 2.27
CA LEU A 42 -2.12 2.23 2.11
C LEU A 42 -1.04 1.80 1.10
N VAL A 43 -0.56 0.56 1.21
CA VAL A 43 0.63 0.11 0.47
C VAL A 43 0.44 0.18 -1.04
N PRO A 44 -0.70 -0.28 -1.62
CA PRO A 44 -0.90 -0.14 -3.07
C PRO A 44 -0.92 1.32 -3.55
N LEU A 45 -1.45 2.25 -2.74
CA LEU A 45 -1.49 3.67 -3.07
C LEU A 45 -0.10 4.30 -3.04
N ALA A 46 0.69 3.99 -2.01
CA ALA A 46 2.10 4.41 -1.91
C ALA A 46 2.91 3.91 -3.10
N LEU A 47 2.82 2.60 -3.41
CA LEU A 47 3.48 2.00 -4.55
C LEU A 47 2.92 2.46 -5.91
N ALA A 48 1.73 3.04 -5.96
CA ALA A 48 1.17 3.64 -7.16
C ALA A 48 1.65 5.08 -7.38
N GLY A 49 2.40 5.66 -6.44
CA GLY A 49 2.81 7.06 -6.49
C GLY A 49 1.66 8.03 -6.23
N LEU A 50 0.60 7.62 -5.52
CA LEU A 50 -0.60 8.43 -5.29
C LEU A 50 -0.58 9.23 -3.98
N LEU A 51 0.47 9.08 -3.16
CA LEU A 51 0.60 9.70 -1.84
C LEU A 51 1.75 10.72 -1.75
N GLY A 52 2.39 11.03 -2.88
CA GLY A 52 3.52 11.95 -2.93
C GLY A 52 3.82 12.37 -4.38
N ASP A 53 4.95 13.02 -4.60
CA ASP A 53 5.31 13.64 -5.88
C ASP A 53 5.93 12.67 -6.91
N GLY A 54 5.86 11.37 -6.64
CA GLY A 54 6.41 10.34 -7.51
C GLY A 54 5.57 10.12 -8.79
N PRO A 55 6.12 9.44 -9.80
CA PRO A 55 5.36 9.13 -11.01
C PRO A 55 4.21 8.18 -10.69
N VAL A 56 3.04 8.50 -11.23
CA VAL A 56 1.86 7.64 -11.14
C VAL A 56 2.10 6.36 -11.95
N ARG A 57 1.83 5.22 -11.32
CA ARG A 57 2.04 3.90 -11.90
C ARG A 57 0.88 2.97 -11.64
N ARG A 58 0.73 1.95 -12.49
CA ARG A 58 -0.29 0.92 -12.33
C ARG A 58 0.22 -0.15 -11.37
N VAL A 59 -0.55 -0.41 -10.30
CA VAL A 59 -0.28 -1.49 -9.34
C VAL A 59 -1.37 -2.55 -9.48
N VAL A 60 -0.96 -3.81 -9.52
CA VAL A 60 -1.86 -4.97 -9.51
C VAL A 60 -1.86 -5.57 -8.11
N VAL A 61 -3.05 -5.72 -7.53
CA VAL A 61 -3.24 -6.32 -6.20
C VAL A 61 -4.01 -7.63 -6.35
N ALA A 62 -3.40 -8.74 -5.94
CA ALA A 62 -4.05 -10.04 -5.88
C ALA A 62 -4.55 -10.31 -4.46
N GLU A 63 -5.78 -10.80 -4.34
CA GLU A 63 -6.40 -11.19 -3.08
C GLU A 63 -7.04 -12.57 -3.24
N PRO A 64 -6.99 -13.45 -2.21
CA PRO A 64 -7.41 -14.86 -2.34
C PRO A 64 -8.92 -15.04 -2.56
N ARG A 65 -9.71 -13.98 -2.33
CA ARG A 65 -11.18 -14.01 -2.46
C ARG A 65 -11.71 -12.75 -3.14
N ARG A 66 -12.66 -12.93 -4.04
CA ARG A 66 -13.30 -11.85 -4.82
C ARG A 66 -13.85 -10.71 -3.96
N ILE A 67 -14.41 -11.02 -2.79
CA ILE A 67 -14.94 -10.00 -1.88
C ILE A 67 -13.85 -9.09 -1.32
N ALA A 68 -12.65 -9.63 -1.03
CA ALA A 68 -11.51 -8.85 -0.55
C ALA A 68 -10.96 -7.94 -1.66
N ALA A 69 -10.77 -8.48 -2.86
CA ALA A 69 -10.34 -7.69 -4.03
C ALA A 69 -11.30 -6.51 -4.30
N ARG A 70 -12.62 -6.79 -4.35
CA ARG A 70 -13.64 -5.75 -4.55
C ARG A 70 -13.67 -4.72 -3.42
N ALA A 71 -13.47 -5.15 -2.18
CA ALA A 71 -13.45 -4.25 -1.04
C ALA A 71 -12.18 -3.39 -1.02
N ALA A 72 -11.03 -3.93 -1.43
CA ALA A 72 -9.78 -3.17 -1.58
C ALA A 72 -9.93 -2.09 -2.67
N ALA A 73 -10.49 -2.44 -3.83
CA ALA A 73 -10.67 -1.51 -4.94
C ALA A 73 -11.70 -0.39 -4.72
N ARG A 74 -12.58 -0.51 -3.71
CA ARG A 74 -13.62 0.49 -3.41
C ARG A 74 -13.24 1.48 -2.31
N ARG A 75 -12.24 1.14 -1.49
CA ARG A 75 -11.78 1.99 -0.39
C ARG A 75 -10.79 3.00 -0.93
#